data_AF-A0AAV2Q0F6-F1
#
_entry.id   AF-A0AAV2Q0F6-F1
#
_cell.length_a   1.000
_cell.length_b   1.000
_cell.length_c   1.000
_cell.angle_alpha   90.00
_cell.angle_beta   90.00
_cell.angle_gamma   90.00
#
_symmetry.space_group_name_H-M   'P 1'
#
loop_
_entity.id
_entity.type
_entity.pdbx_description
1 polymer ?
#
loop_
_entity_poly.entity_id
_entity_poly.type
_entity_poly.pdbx_seq_one_letter_code
_entity_poly.pdbx_strand_id
1 'polypeptide(L)'
;MKMFKFWDQHITVISNKLKSLFHIFYNIRDFLSEQDIRTIYYSLIYSRIKYGINLYGQAAKTKIKQIQTLQNQLLKVLSSKNYRFSTNELHKEFNLLKVEDI
;
A
#
# COMPACT_ATOMS: atom_id res chain seq x y z
N MET A 1 -19.33 -16.24 -18.36
CA MET A 1 -19.42 -15.44 -17.11
C MET A 1 -18.80 -16.19 -15.91
N LYS A 2 -17.48 -16.44 -15.93
CA LYS A 2 -16.76 -17.16 -14.84
C LYS A 2 -15.43 -16.52 -14.42
N MET A 3 -14.87 -15.61 -15.21
CA MET A 3 -13.58 -14.97 -14.88
C MET A 3 -13.69 -13.91 -13.76
N PHE A 4 -14.80 -13.18 -13.63
CA PHE A 4 -14.91 -12.07 -12.67
C PHE A 4 -14.77 -12.49 -11.20
N LYS A 5 -15.37 -13.63 -10.80
CA LYS A 5 -15.37 -14.08 -9.39
C LYS A 5 -13.99 -14.50 -8.87
N PHE A 6 -13.12 -15.03 -9.74
CA PHE A 6 -11.80 -15.49 -9.33
C PHE A 6 -10.89 -14.30 -9.00
N TRP A 7 -11.00 -13.24 -9.81
CA TRP A 7 -10.29 -11.99 -9.56
C TRP A 7 -10.71 -11.38 -8.23
N ASP A 8 -12.02 -11.26 -7.95
CA ASP A 8 -12.53 -10.72 -6.68
C ASP A 8 -12.03 -11.48 -5.45
N GLN A 9 -11.94 -12.82 -5.52
CA GLN A 9 -11.33 -13.61 -4.45
C GLN A 9 -9.84 -13.31 -4.28
N HIS A 10 -9.10 -13.22 -5.38
CA HIS A 10 -7.68 -12.85 -5.35
C HIS A 10 -7.46 -11.43 -4.78
N ILE A 11 -8.32 -10.45 -5.15
CA ILE A 11 -8.30 -9.10 -4.57
C ILE A 11 -8.51 -9.17 -3.06
N THR A 12 -9.48 -9.98 -2.62
CA THR A 12 -9.83 -10.12 -1.21
C THR A 12 -8.66 -10.70 -0.41
N VAL A 13 -7.98 -11.72 -0.95
CA VAL A 13 -6.80 -12.32 -0.33
C VAL A 13 -5.64 -11.31 -0.24
N ILE A 14 -5.35 -10.57 -1.32
CA ILE A 14 -4.32 -9.52 -1.28
C ILE A 14 -4.69 -8.43 -0.27
N SER A 15 -5.94 -7.97 -0.27
CA SER A 15 -6.42 -6.93 0.63
C SER A 15 -6.32 -7.38 2.09
N ASN A 16 -6.63 -8.63 2.39
CA ASN A 16 -6.48 -9.19 3.73
C ASN A 16 -5.00 -9.29 4.14
N LYS A 17 -4.11 -9.66 3.22
CA LYS A 17 -2.65 -9.62 3.47
C LYS A 17 -2.14 -8.19 3.69
N LEU A 18 -2.64 -7.20 2.96
CA LEU A 18 -2.30 -5.79 3.21
C LEU A 18 -2.83 -5.33 4.57
N LYS A 19 -4.03 -5.76 4.96
CA LYS A 19 -4.60 -5.47 6.29
C LYS A 19 -3.77 -6.09 7.41
N SER A 20 -3.27 -7.32 7.26
CA SER A 20 -2.42 -7.93 8.28
C SER A 20 -1.07 -7.20 8.46
N LEU A 21 -0.55 -6.56 7.41
CA LEU A 21 0.67 -5.74 7.52
C LEU A 21 0.50 -4.55 8.46
N PHE A 22 -0.71 -4.00 8.64
CA PHE A 22 -0.93 -2.91 9.59
C PHE A 22 -0.51 -3.31 11.01
N HIS A 23 -0.88 -4.51 11.44
CA HIS A 23 -0.54 -5.01 12.77
C HIS A 23 0.97 -5.21 12.92
N ILE A 24 1.60 -5.75 11.89
CA ILE A 24 3.06 -5.96 11.86
C ILE A 24 3.78 -4.61 11.93
N PHE A 25 3.42 -3.69 11.03
CA PHE A 25 4.02 -2.35 10.95
C PHE A 25 3.82 -1.56 12.23
N TYR A 26 2.64 -1.65 12.85
CA TYR A 26 2.39 -1.00 14.14
C TYR A 26 3.34 -1.48 15.24
N ASN A 27 3.66 -2.79 15.27
CA ASN A 27 4.55 -3.36 16.28
C ASN A 27 6.02 -3.09 16.01
N ILE A 28 6.44 -3.04 14.74
CA ILE A 28 7.86 -2.88 14.38
C ILE A 28 8.28 -1.42 14.19
N ARG A 29 7.34 -0.49 13.94
CA ARG A 29 7.64 0.92 13.57
C ARG A 29 8.62 1.62 14.50
N ASP A 30 8.58 1.32 15.80
CA ASP A 30 9.41 2.00 16.80
C ASP A 30 10.89 1.54 16.74
N PHE A 31 11.17 0.48 15.99
CA PHE A 31 12.51 -0.10 15.81
C PHE A 31 13.09 0.13 14.41
N LEU A 32 12.35 0.76 13.50
CA LEU A 32 12.76 0.93 12.11
C LEU A 32 13.41 2.29 11.87
N SER A 33 14.51 2.30 11.12
CA SER A 33 15.06 3.52 10.54
C SER A 33 14.27 3.93 9.28
N GLU A 34 14.42 5.17 8.84
CA GLU A 34 13.79 5.64 7.58
C GLU A 34 14.17 4.78 6.36
N GLN A 35 15.39 4.25 6.35
CA GLN A 35 15.89 3.38 5.29
C GLN A 35 15.22 2.00 5.32
N ASP A 36 14.96 1.46 6.51
CA ASP A 36 14.22 0.20 6.66
C ASP A 36 12.75 0.37 6.25
N ILE A 37 12.12 1.48 6.67
CA ILE A 37 10.75 1.84 6.28
C ILE A 37 10.63 1.87 4.76
N ARG A 38 11.58 2.52 4.08
CA ARG A 38 11.64 2.58 2.62
C ARG A 38 11.80 1.20 1.99
N THR A 39 12.71 0.39 2.52
CA THR A 39 12.96 -0.97 2.03
C THR A 39 11.72 -1.86 2.17
N ILE A 40 11.09 -1.85 3.35
CA ILE A 40 9.85 -2.59 3.64
C ILE A 40 8.72 -2.10 2.73
N TYR A 41 8.60 -0.80 2.53
CA TYR A 41 7.62 -0.23 1.63
C TYR A 41 7.79 -0.75 0.19
N TYR A 42 9.00 -0.69 -0.37
CA TYR A 42 9.23 -1.15 -1.76
C TYR A 42 9.06 -2.66 -1.92
N SER A 43 9.50 -3.45 -0.93
CA SER A 43 9.42 -4.91 -0.97
C SER A 43 8.00 -5.44 -0.74
N LEU A 44 7.24 -4.87 0.20
CA LEU A 44 5.95 -5.40 0.62
C LEU A 44 4.75 -4.62 0.05
N ILE A 45 4.80 -3.30 0.03
CA ILE A 45 3.66 -2.46 -0.40
C ILE A 45 3.72 -2.28 -1.91
N TYR A 46 4.82 -1.74 -2.44
CA TYR A 46 4.98 -1.42 -3.86
C TYR A 46 4.86 -2.67 -4.75
N SER A 47 5.52 -3.77 -4.41
CA SER A 47 5.44 -5.04 -5.16
C SER A 47 4.00 -5.55 -5.31
N ARG A 48 3.20 -5.48 -4.23
CA ARG A 48 1.79 -5.89 -4.24
C ARG A 48 0.91 -4.94 -5.06
N ILE A 49 1.19 -3.64 -4.98
CA ILE A 49 0.46 -2.64 -5.75
C ILE A 49 0.76 -2.77 -7.24
N LYS A 50 2.03 -2.93 -7.62
CA LYS A 50 2.45 -3.15 -9.02
C LYS A 50 1.78 -4.39 -9.62
N TYR A 51 1.71 -5.48 -8.86
CA TYR A 51 0.95 -6.66 -9.26
C TYR A 51 -0.55 -6.38 -9.41
N GLY A 52 -1.13 -5.61 -8.47
CA GLY A 52 -2.52 -5.18 -8.53
C GLY A 52 -2.83 -4.29 -9.74
N ILE A 53 -2.02 -3.28 -10.03
CA ILE A 53 -2.22 -2.39 -11.19
C ILE A 53 -2.23 -3.18 -12.48
N ASN A 54 -1.30 -4.12 -12.66
CA ASN A 54 -1.25 -4.93 -13.88
C ASN A 54 -2.52 -5.78 -14.08
N LEU A 55 -3.18 -6.15 -12.97
CA LEU A 55 -4.45 -6.87 -12.97
C LEU A 55 -5.69 -5.97 -13.13
N TYR A 56 -5.66 -4.75 -12.59
CA TYR A 56 -6.82 -3.83 -12.55
C TYR A 56 -6.76 -2.69 -13.58
N GLY A 57 -5.65 -2.55 -14.30
CA GLY A 57 -5.22 -1.35 -15.02
C GLY A 57 -6.19 -0.82 -16.08
N GLN A 58 -7.13 -1.64 -16.55
CA GLN A 58 -8.13 -1.21 -17.53
C GLN A 58 -9.55 -1.04 -16.96
N ALA A 59 -9.88 -1.60 -15.79
CA ALA A 59 -11.29 -1.82 -15.43
C ALA A 59 -11.80 -1.09 -14.17
N ALA A 60 -10.94 -0.54 -13.29
CA ALA A 60 -11.46 -0.02 -12.02
C ALA A 60 -10.66 1.13 -11.40
N LYS A 61 -10.91 2.37 -11.87
CA LYS A 61 -10.46 3.61 -11.21
C LYS A 61 -10.82 3.64 -9.71
N THR A 62 -11.96 3.07 -9.34
CA THR A 62 -12.40 2.95 -7.94
C THR A 62 -11.48 2.06 -7.11
N LYS A 63 -10.98 0.96 -7.68
CA LYS A 63 -10.06 0.03 -6.98
C LYS A 63 -8.67 0.63 -6.84
N ILE A 64 -8.19 1.35 -7.86
CA ILE A 64 -6.94 2.10 -7.80
C ILE A 64 -6.99 3.12 -6.66
N LYS A 65 -8.08 3.90 -6.53
CA LYS A 65 -8.27 4.83 -5.41
C LYS A 65 -8.28 4.13 -4.04
N GLN A 66 -8.91 2.96 -3.92
CA GLN A 66 -8.88 2.19 -2.67
C GLN A 66 -7.46 1.75 -2.30
N ILE A 67 -6.69 1.29 -3.27
CA ILE A 67 -5.29 0.86 -3.08
C ILE A 67 -4.41 2.05 -2.67
N GLN A 68 -4.55 3.20 -3.33
CA GLN A 68 -3.83 4.44 -2.99
C GLN A 68 -4.14 4.89 -1.55
N THR A 69 -5.39 4.80 -1.10
CA THR A 69 -5.76 5.09 0.29
C THR A 69 -5.11 4.12 1.29
N LEU A 70 -5.13 2.81 0.99
CA LEU A 70 -4.52 1.78 1.85
C LEU A 70 -3.00 1.97 1.96
N GLN A 71 -2.34 2.27 0.84
CA GLN A 71 -0.91 2.57 0.81
C GLN A 71 -0.58 3.75 1.73
N ASN A 72 -1.34 4.85 1.64
CA ASN A 72 -1.10 6.03 2.46
C ASN A 72 -1.30 5.73 3.96
N GLN A 73 -2.30 4.93 4.29
CA GLN A 73 -2.55 4.50 5.67
C GLN A 73 -1.42 3.61 6.20
N LEU A 74 -0.97 2.62 5.42
CA LEU A 74 0.15 1.75 5.80
C LEU A 74 1.43 2.54 6.01
N LEU A 75 1.73 3.48 5.10
CA LEU A 75 2.92 4.30 5.19
C LEU A 75 2.90 5.17 6.44
N LYS A 76 1.75 5.75 6.82
CA LYS A 76 1.58 6.51 8.07
C LYS A 76 1.80 5.65 9.31
N VAL A 77 1.28 4.43 9.33
CA VAL A 77 1.47 3.50 10.46
C VAL A 77 2.94 3.11 10.59
N LEU A 78 3.58 2.77 9.47
CA LEU A 78 4.98 2.35 9.43
C LEU A 78 5.94 3.47 9.86
N SER A 79 5.60 4.73 9.58
CA SER A 79 6.38 5.91 9.94
C SER A 79 5.93 6.59 11.24
N SER A 80 5.01 5.96 11.98
CA SER A 80 4.43 6.50 13.22
C SER A 80 3.86 7.94 13.07
N LYS A 81 3.41 8.31 11.87
CA LYS A 81 2.84 9.63 11.58
C LYS A 81 1.34 9.66 11.87
N ASN A 82 0.86 10.84 12.25
CA ASN A 82 -0.56 11.06 12.50
C ASN A 82 -1.43 10.80 11.27
N TYR A 83 -2.68 10.38 11.49
CA TYR A 83 -3.64 10.11 10.42
C TYR A 83 -3.85 11.32 9.49
N ARG A 84 -3.78 12.54 10.04
CA ARG A 84 -3.94 13.81 9.30
C ARG A 84 -2.66 14.29 8.60
N PHE A 85 -1.54 13.57 8.74
CA PHE A 85 -0.29 13.96 8.08
C PHE A 85 -0.45 13.97 6.56
N SER A 86 0.11 15.00 5.92
CA SER A 86 -0.03 15.21 4.49
C SER A 86 0.64 14.08 3.73
N THR A 87 -0.09 13.44 2.82
CA THR A 87 0.48 12.40 1.94
C THR A 87 1.63 12.95 1.11
N ASN A 88 1.54 14.20 0.66
CA ASN A 88 2.60 14.81 -0.15
C ASN A 88 3.89 15.00 0.66
N GLU A 89 3.77 15.41 1.93
CA GLU A 89 4.91 15.55 2.83
C GLU A 89 5.51 14.17 3.16
N LEU A 90 4.67 13.17 3.36
CA LEU A 90 5.08 11.79 3.64
C LEU A 90 5.91 11.19 2.50
N HIS A 91 5.42 11.33 1.26
CA HIS A 91 6.13 10.82 0.08
C HIS A 91 7.42 11.61 -0.20
N LYS A 92 7.45 12.91 0.14
CA LYS A 92 8.66 13.74 0.02
C LYS A 92 9.71 13.40 1.08
N GLU A 93 9.30 13.16 2.32
CA GLU A 93 10.16 12.78 3.45
C GLU A 93 10.86 11.44 3.19
N PHE A 94 10.11 10.43 2.73
CA PHE A 94 10.67 9.10 2.46
C PHE A 94 11.19 8.91 1.02
N ASN A 95 11.11 9.95 0.18
CA ASN A 95 11.47 9.94 -1.24
C ASN A 95 10.83 8.73 -1.98
N LEU A 96 9.51 8.61 -1.84
CA LEU A 96 8.69 7.51 -2.34
C LEU A 96 7.84 7.95 -3.54
N LEU A 97 7.66 7.04 -4.49
CA LEU A 97 6.73 7.22 -5.61
C LEU A 97 5.28 6.98 -5.15
N LYS A 98 4.36 7.84 -5.58
CA LYS A 98 2.92 7.62 -5.42
C LYS A 98 2.47 6.56 -6.40
N VAL A 99 1.33 5.91 -6.11
CA VAL A 99 0.79 4.85 -7.00
C VAL A 99 0.35 5.41 -8.34
N GLU A 100 0.02 6.71 -8.38
CA GLU A 100 -0.27 7.44 -9.61
C GLU A 100 0.98 7.65 -10.49
N ASP A 101 2.18 7.58 -9.92
CA ASP A 101 3.47 7.72 -10.61
C ASP A 101 4.10 6.35 -10.98
N ILE A 102 3.40 5.23 -10.73
CA ILE A 102 3.85 3.84 -10.99
C ILE A 102 3.37 3.33 -12.35
#